data_AF-A0A6A6VUC1-F1
#
_entry.id   AF-A0A6A6VUC1-F1
#
_cell.length_a   1.000
_cell.length_b   1.000
_cell.length_c   1.000
_cell.angle_alpha   90.00
_cell.angle_beta   90.00
_cell.angle_gamma   90.00
#
_symmetry.space_group_name_H-M   'P 1'
#
loop_
_entity.id
_entity.type
_entity.pdbx_description
1 polymer ?
#
loop_
_entity_poly.entity_id
_entity_poly.type
_entity_poly.pdbx_seq_one_letter_code
_entity_poly.pdbx_strand_id
1 'polypeptide(L)'
;MTTECPLPEVEVALAPYIRTRQEALLVRQRLTAYLQSHVRHTSDLDLTSLSLGAPAATLEVRNIPVELSGLRRQYLEALEANAAVRQRRDELQDELRELRIEHSEESSYVTRNKEIKESMSAYTTLLRQRRKLSRLQILQAGIEELVENAPELAHKDLKSLVEDLIGASPDPPSLTLEAETQDPLVEELTFKLKKELLIARRKLEEAKAAKQKQEDQLKSNGTISLQAELTALRVARDELVEWIEGELSKIGEESELQNFNSPTKLARGTDQMKPDAYHQRIQGFYNTYLDRRKEFVAVVDTATTEFTKQRHTQPSQKPRQSTLPLNNNSESSGTKVSELISTIPALVAASRTENDLQQQLAHLRRQITSSTEETLRSLRRLADESHLVPPRSDVNVWIHAAGDSKRETENAVERELIEGEKSMEQAKQILRALRGRRENFLKIKGAV
;
A
#
# COMPACT_ATOMS: atom_id res chain seq x y z
N MET A 1 35.18 0.98 50.85
CA MET A 1 35.92 1.81 49.89
C MET A 1 34.98 2.90 49.43
N THR A 2 34.92 3.99 50.18
CA THR A 2 34.07 5.15 49.92
C THR A 2 34.81 6.07 48.95
N THR A 3 34.46 6.00 47.67
CA THR A 3 34.90 6.99 46.70
C THR A 3 34.10 8.26 46.93
N GLU A 4 34.74 9.28 47.50
CA GLU A 4 34.16 10.62 47.65
C GLU A 4 33.72 11.15 46.28
N CYS A 5 32.48 11.63 46.18
CA CYS A 5 31.92 12.14 44.94
C CYS A 5 32.62 13.46 44.58
N PRO A 6 32.95 13.71 43.29
CA PRO A 6 33.69 14.89 42.85
C PRO A 6 32.92 16.22 42.99
N LEU A 7 31.66 16.19 43.46
CA LEU A 7 30.79 17.35 43.63
C LEU A 7 29.95 17.21 44.92
N PRO A 8 30.34 17.84 46.04
CA PRO A 8 29.68 17.67 47.34
C PRO A 8 28.25 18.25 47.38
N GLU A 9 27.95 19.28 46.58
CA GLU A 9 26.60 19.85 46.46
C GLU A 9 25.59 18.84 45.88
N VAL A 10 26.06 18.02 44.93
CA VAL A 10 25.25 16.94 44.31
C VAL A 10 25.04 15.81 45.31
N GLU A 11 26.05 15.48 46.11
CA GLU A 11 25.93 14.48 47.17
C GLU A 11 24.93 14.91 48.24
N VAL A 12 24.93 16.17 48.67
CA VAL A 12 23.96 16.71 49.63
C VAL A 12 22.54 16.72 49.05
N ALA A 13 22.38 17.08 47.77
CA ALA A 13 21.08 17.07 47.12
C ALA A 13 20.52 15.65 46.91
N LEU A 14 21.40 14.67 46.64
CA LEU A 14 21.03 13.27 46.42
C LEU A 14 21.00 12.43 47.70
N ALA A 15 21.61 12.89 48.80
CA ALA A 15 21.63 12.20 50.10
C ALA A 15 20.26 11.65 50.56
N PRO A 16 19.13 12.39 50.46
CA PRO A 16 17.82 11.83 50.82
C PRO A 16 17.30 10.73 49.89
N TYR A 17 17.87 10.62 48.68
CA TYR A 17 17.50 9.64 47.65
C TYR A 17 18.50 8.47 47.54
N ILE A 18 19.71 8.62 48.07
CA ILE A 18 20.73 7.57 48.13
C ILE A 18 20.40 6.66 49.32
N ARG A 19 19.92 5.45 49.02
CA ARG A 19 19.67 4.40 50.03
C ARG A 19 20.67 3.28 49.91
N THR A 20 20.92 2.59 51.02
CA THR A 20 21.71 1.36 51.00
C THR A 20 21.02 0.31 50.13
N ARG A 21 21.81 -0.57 49.50
CA ARG A 21 21.25 -1.64 48.63
C ARG A 21 20.19 -2.47 49.34
N GLN A 22 20.37 -2.72 50.64
CA GLN A 22 19.44 -3.50 51.46
C GLN A 22 18.14 -2.74 51.70
N GLU A 23 18.19 -1.45 52.06
CA GLU A 23 16.99 -0.63 52.22
C GLU A 23 16.22 -0.49 50.91
N ALA A 24 16.92 -0.30 49.78
CA ALA A 24 16.29 -0.22 48.47
C ALA A 24 15.56 -1.54 48.12
N LEU A 25 16.15 -2.70 48.46
CA LEU A 25 15.50 -4.00 48.28
C LEU A 25 14.26 -4.15 49.17
N LEU A 26 14.33 -3.76 50.44
CA LEU A 26 13.17 -3.80 51.36
C LEU A 26 12.03 -2.88 50.90
N VAL A 27 12.36 -1.68 50.43
CA VAL A 27 11.37 -0.75 49.88
C VAL A 27 10.73 -1.34 48.62
N ARG A 28 11.52 -1.90 47.70
CA ARG A 28 11.00 -2.57 46.50
C ARG A 28 10.10 -3.74 46.87
N GLN A 29 10.51 -4.62 47.78
CA GLN A 29 9.69 -5.75 48.21
C GLN A 29 8.35 -5.31 48.82
N ARG A 30 8.36 -4.30 49.70
CA ARG A 30 7.12 -3.75 50.28
C ARG A 30 6.20 -3.14 49.22
N LEU A 31 6.76 -2.40 48.25
CA LEU A 31 5.98 -1.82 47.15
C LEU A 31 5.43 -2.90 46.21
N THR A 32 6.21 -3.93 45.91
CA THR A 32 5.75 -5.07 45.10
C THR A 32 4.61 -5.80 45.80
N ALA A 33 4.75 -6.13 47.08
CA ALA A 33 3.68 -6.78 47.86
C ALA A 33 2.42 -5.91 47.94
N TYR A 34 2.59 -4.60 48.03
CA TYR A 34 1.50 -3.63 48.01
C TYR A 34 0.80 -3.55 46.64
N LEU A 35 1.55 -3.52 45.54
CA LEU A 35 0.95 -3.48 44.21
C LEU A 35 0.31 -4.83 43.82
N GLN A 36 0.88 -5.94 44.29
CA GLN A 36 0.30 -7.28 44.15
C GLN A 36 -1.09 -7.42 44.77
N SER A 37 -1.39 -6.72 45.88
CA SER A 37 -2.73 -6.77 46.47
C SER A 37 -3.78 -6.01 45.63
N HIS A 38 -3.35 -5.04 44.83
CA HIS A 38 -4.23 -4.15 44.06
C HIS A 38 -4.30 -4.49 42.56
N VAL A 39 -3.37 -5.28 42.02
CA VAL A 39 -3.29 -5.66 40.60
C VAL A 39 -3.53 -7.17 40.43
N ARG A 40 -4.46 -7.55 39.55
CA ARG A 40 -4.62 -8.92 39.03
C ARG A 40 -3.64 -9.14 37.90
N HIS A 41 -2.91 -10.24 37.97
CA HIS A 41 -2.21 -10.79 36.82
C HIS A 41 -3.03 -11.96 36.29
N THR A 42 -3.32 -11.99 34.99
CA THR A 42 -4.01 -13.13 34.34
C THR A 42 -3.10 -14.32 34.04
N SER A 43 -1.85 -14.26 34.51
CA SER A 43 -0.78 -15.23 34.29
C SER A 43 -0.38 -15.83 35.63
N ASP A 44 -0.09 -17.13 35.68
CA ASP A 44 0.37 -17.84 36.88
C ASP A 44 1.78 -17.42 37.36
N LEU A 45 2.35 -16.35 36.79
CA LEU A 45 3.68 -15.84 37.13
C LEU A 45 3.60 -14.76 38.22
N ASP A 46 4.41 -14.93 39.26
CA ASP A 46 4.53 -13.98 40.35
C ASP A 46 5.03 -12.60 39.84
N LEU A 47 4.32 -11.54 40.23
CA LEU A 47 4.68 -10.16 39.91
C LEU A 47 6.02 -9.79 40.56
N THR A 48 7.10 -9.76 39.77
CA THR A 48 8.40 -9.27 40.23
C THR A 48 8.48 -7.75 40.13
N SER A 49 9.40 -7.12 40.89
CA SER A 49 9.62 -5.67 40.83
C SER A 49 10.06 -5.18 39.44
N LEU A 50 10.62 -6.07 38.61
CA LEU A 50 11.03 -5.77 37.24
C LEU A 50 9.82 -5.74 36.29
N SER A 51 8.87 -6.66 36.49
CA SER A 51 7.60 -6.71 35.73
C SER A 51 6.73 -5.47 35.97
N LEU A 52 6.75 -4.92 37.19
CA LEU A 52 6.04 -3.66 37.52
C LEU A 52 6.67 -2.41 36.87
N GLY A 53 7.96 -2.46 36.52
CA GLY A 53 8.64 -1.38 35.79
C GLY A 53 8.27 -1.32 34.31
N ALA A 54 7.82 -2.44 33.75
CA ALA A 54 7.36 -2.57 32.38
C ALA A 54 6.12 -3.48 32.34
N PRO A 55 4.92 -2.95 32.68
CA PRO A 55 3.73 -3.77 32.86
C PRO A 55 3.37 -4.54 31.59
N ALA A 56 3.25 -5.86 31.71
CA ALA A 56 2.77 -6.73 30.65
C ALA A 56 1.26 -6.51 30.39
N ALA A 57 0.79 -6.87 29.20
CA ALA A 57 -0.60 -6.65 28.74
C ALA A 57 -1.67 -7.40 29.56
N THR A 58 -1.26 -8.26 30.50
CA THR A 58 -2.06 -9.18 31.30
C THR A 58 -2.37 -8.64 32.70
N LEU A 59 -2.16 -7.34 32.92
CA LEU A 59 -2.34 -6.68 34.21
C LEU A 59 -3.65 -5.89 34.25
N GLU A 60 -4.52 -6.25 35.17
CA GLU A 60 -5.80 -5.60 35.41
C GLU A 60 -5.85 -5.05 36.84
N VAL A 61 -6.23 -3.78 37.02
CA VAL A 61 -6.36 -3.17 38.35
C VAL A 61 -7.69 -3.61 38.98
N ARG A 62 -7.68 -4.17 40.20
CA ARG A 62 -8.91 -4.70 40.83
C ARG A 62 -9.87 -3.63 41.28
N ASN A 63 -9.35 -2.56 41.89
CA ASN A 63 -10.05 -1.37 42.39
C ASN A 63 -8.99 -0.43 43.00
N ILE A 64 -9.11 0.88 42.79
CA ILE A 64 -8.25 1.88 43.42
C ILE A 64 -8.87 2.27 44.77
N PRO A 65 -8.23 1.96 45.93
CA PRO A 65 -8.72 2.43 47.22
C PRO A 65 -8.81 3.96 47.25
N VAL A 66 -9.96 4.50 47.68
CA VAL A 66 -10.23 5.94 47.76
C VAL A 66 -9.29 6.64 48.76
N GLU A 67 -8.71 5.89 49.70
CA GLU A 67 -7.76 6.37 50.71
C GLU A 67 -6.36 6.67 50.16
N LEU A 68 -6.07 6.30 48.91
CA LEU A 68 -4.77 6.57 48.30
C LEU A 68 -4.72 7.98 47.71
N SER A 69 -3.88 8.83 48.30
CA SER A 69 -3.58 10.16 47.76
C SER A 69 -2.15 10.23 47.20
N GLY A 70 -1.96 11.00 46.12
CA GLY A 70 -0.66 11.32 45.55
C GLY A 70 -0.16 10.35 44.48
N LEU A 71 1.17 10.20 44.37
CA LEU A 71 1.85 9.48 43.28
C LEU A 71 1.40 8.01 43.10
N ARG A 72 1.04 7.34 44.20
CA ARG A 72 0.60 5.93 44.17
C ARG A 72 -0.74 5.77 43.44
N ARG A 73 -1.66 6.72 43.66
CA ARG A 73 -2.95 6.74 42.97
C ARG A 73 -2.76 7.06 41.49
N GLN A 74 -1.95 8.07 41.17
CA GLN A 74 -1.63 8.42 39.79
C GLN A 74 -1.01 7.26 39.02
N TYR A 75 -0.14 6.47 39.66
CA TYR A 75 0.42 5.27 39.04
C TYR A 75 -0.64 4.20 38.74
N LEU A 76 -1.56 3.95 39.67
CA LEU A 76 -2.66 2.99 39.45
C LEU A 76 -3.64 3.46 38.37
N GLU A 77 -3.99 4.75 38.35
CA GLU A 77 -4.81 5.36 37.29
C GLU A 77 -4.10 5.29 35.93
N ALA A 78 -2.79 5.54 35.88
CA ALA A 78 -2.00 5.40 34.66
C ALA A 78 -1.92 3.94 34.19
N LEU A 79 -1.86 2.97 35.11
CA LEU A 79 -1.85 1.55 34.79
C LEU A 79 -3.20 1.13 34.19
N GLU A 80 -4.31 1.57 34.77
CA GLU A 80 -5.67 1.35 34.24
C GLU A 80 -5.84 1.98 32.85
N ALA A 81 -5.43 3.25 32.68
CA ALA A 81 -5.48 3.92 31.38
C ALA A 81 -4.62 3.20 30.32
N ASN A 82 -3.44 2.71 30.70
CA ASN A 82 -2.56 1.94 29.80
C ASN A 82 -3.20 0.60 29.40
N ALA A 83 -3.82 -0.11 30.34
CA ALA A 83 -4.56 -1.33 30.06
C ALA A 83 -5.73 -1.08 29.08
N ALA A 84 -6.52 -0.03 29.31
CA ALA A 84 -7.64 0.36 28.43
C ALA A 84 -7.16 0.75 27.01
N VAL A 85 -6.07 1.53 26.91
CA VAL A 85 -5.49 1.90 25.61
C VAL A 85 -4.98 0.68 24.85
N ARG A 86 -4.38 -0.29 25.55
CA ARG A 86 -3.90 -1.53 24.93
C ARG A 86 -5.05 -2.40 24.43
N GLN A 87 -6.10 -2.58 25.24
CA GLN A 87 -7.31 -3.30 24.82
C GLN A 87 -7.89 -2.67 23.55
N ARG A 88 -8.06 -1.34 23.52
CA ARG A 88 -8.55 -0.64 22.33
C ARG A 88 -7.63 -0.77 21.12
N ARG A 89 -6.31 -0.81 21.33
CA ARG A 89 -5.35 -1.04 20.26
C ARG A 89 -5.49 -2.45 19.70
N ASP A 90 -5.66 -3.45 20.57
CA ASP A 90 -5.79 -4.84 20.18
C ASP A 90 -7.10 -5.07 19.42
N GLU A 91 -8.21 -4.47 19.87
CA GLU A 91 -9.49 -4.41 19.15
C GLU A 91 -9.33 -3.80 17.75
N LEU A 92 -8.70 -2.63 17.64
CA LEU A 92 -8.43 -2.00 16.34
C LEU A 92 -7.51 -2.85 15.47
N GLN A 93 -6.59 -3.61 16.05
CA GLN A 93 -5.74 -4.54 15.32
C GLN A 93 -6.50 -5.78 14.84
N ASP A 94 -7.49 -6.24 15.61
CA ASP A 94 -8.40 -7.31 15.21
C ASP A 94 -9.31 -6.82 14.07
N GLU A 95 -9.94 -5.65 14.19
CA GLU A 95 -10.74 -5.01 13.13
C GLU A 95 -9.92 -4.81 11.84
N LEU A 96 -8.68 -4.33 11.95
CA LEU A 96 -7.79 -4.20 10.79
C LEU A 96 -7.44 -5.54 10.17
N ARG A 97 -7.33 -6.60 10.98
CA ARG A 97 -7.07 -7.96 10.48
C ARG A 97 -8.31 -8.52 9.78
N GLU A 98 -9.50 -8.32 10.33
CA GLU A 98 -10.77 -8.71 9.72
C GLU A 98 -10.98 -7.98 8.38
N LEU A 99 -10.84 -6.65 8.36
CA LEU A 99 -10.91 -5.87 7.13
C LEU A 99 -9.88 -6.36 6.11
N ARG A 100 -8.66 -6.69 6.54
CA ARG A 100 -7.63 -7.22 5.63
C ARG A 100 -7.99 -8.59 5.06
N ILE A 101 -8.67 -9.44 5.83
CA ILE A 101 -9.13 -10.77 5.38
C ILE A 101 -10.30 -10.60 4.41
N GLU A 102 -11.32 -9.79 4.76
CA GLU A 102 -12.46 -9.47 3.89
C GLU A 102 -12.01 -8.89 2.54
N HIS A 103 -11.05 -7.97 2.56
CA HIS A 103 -10.50 -7.37 1.34
C HIS A 103 -9.47 -8.25 0.61
N SER A 104 -9.04 -9.37 1.20
CA SER A 104 -8.17 -10.36 0.54
C SER A 104 -8.96 -11.38 -0.28
N GLU A 105 -10.23 -11.62 0.04
CA GLU A 105 -11.11 -12.49 -0.75
C GLU A 105 -11.62 -11.78 -2.03
N GLU A 106 -11.61 -10.45 -2.03
CA GLU A 106 -11.94 -9.63 -3.19
C GLU A 106 -10.67 -9.30 -4.00
N SER A 107 -10.33 -10.18 -4.94
CA SER A 107 -9.13 -10.26 -5.81
C SER A 107 -8.62 -8.97 -6.53
N SER A 108 -9.15 -7.78 -6.27
CA SER A 108 -8.77 -6.51 -6.93
C SER A 108 -7.78 -5.64 -6.15
N TYR A 109 -7.58 -5.86 -4.85
CA TYR A 109 -6.77 -4.97 -4.00
C TYR A 109 -5.26 -5.26 -3.99
N VAL A 110 -4.81 -6.43 -4.42
CA VAL A 110 -3.37 -6.77 -4.47
C VAL A 110 -2.62 -5.89 -5.47
N THR A 111 -3.23 -5.61 -6.62
CA THR A 111 -2.67 -4.73 -7.65
C THR A 111 -2.63 -3.28 -7.17
N ARG A 112 -3.72 -2.79 -6.55
CA ARG A 112 -3.82 -1.42 -6.04
C ARG A 112 -2.87 -1.15 -4.86
N ASN A 113 -2.72 -2.10 -3.95
CA ASN A 113 -1.78 -1.96 -2.83
C ASN A 113 -0.32 -2.02 -3.30
N LYS A 114 -0.03 -2.75 -4.38
CA LYS A 114 1.30 -2.75 -5.01
C LYS A 114 1.59 -1.40 -5.65
N GLU A 115 0.64 -0.84 -6.39
CA GLU A 115 0.73 0.52 -6.98
C GLU A 115 0.89 1.61 -5.90
N ILE A 116 0.16 1.53 -4.78
CA ILE A 116 0.32 2.47 -3.66
C ILE A 116 1.69 2.34 -3.01
N LYS A 117 2.21 1.12 -2.82
CA LYS A 117 3.56 0.90 -2.29
C LYS A 117 4.64 1.40 -3.24
N GLU A 118 4.48 1.16 -4.53
CA GLU A 118 5.39 1.64 -5.57
C GLU A 118 5.38 3.18 -5.64
N SER A 119 4.21 3.81 -5.63
CA SER A 119 4.07 5.29 -5.60
C SER A 119 4.65 5.91 -4.33
N MET A 120 4.43 5.31 -3.15
CA MET A 120 5.01 5.77 -1.89
C MET A 120 6.54 5.60 -1.88
N SER A 121 7.06 4.50 -2.43
CA SER A 121 8.49 4.30 -2.56
C SER A 121 9.12 5.33 -3.51
N ALA A 122 8.47 5.62 -4.64
CA ALA A 122 8.87 6.69 -5.56
C ALA A 122 8.82 8.08 -4.91
N TYR A 123 7.82 8.36 -4.09
CA TYR A 123 7.73 9.62 -3.35
C TYR A 123 8.85 9.77 -2.30
N THR A 124 9.15 8.70 -1.57
CA THR A 124 10.23 8.73 -0.56
C THR A 124 11.62 8.83 -1.19
N THR A 125 11.85 8.24 -2.37
CA THR A 125 13.10 8.42 -3.10
C THR A 125 13.24 9.86 -3.61
N LEU A 126 12.16 10.47 -4.10
CA LEU A 126 12.13 11.88 -4.48
C LEU A 126 12.46 12.79 -3.28
N LEU A 127 11.84 12.56 -2.11
CA LEU A 127 12.16 13.32 -0.89
C LEU A 127 13.64 13.18 -0.48
N ARG A 128 14.20 11.96 -0.58
CA ARG A 128 15.62 11.72 -0.32
C ARG A 128 16.50 12.47 -1.32
N GLN A 129 16.13 12.49 -2.59
CA GLN A 129 16.84 13.24 -3.63
C GLN A 129 16.78 14.75 -3.36
N ARG A 130 15.61 15.31 -3.03
CA ARG A 130 15.48 16.73 -2.65
C ARG A 130 16.32 17.10 -1.44
N ARG A 131 16.34 16.24 -0.40
CA ARG A 131 17.23 16.45 0.76
C ARG A 131 18.70 16.43 0.36
N LYS A 132 19.12 15.48 -0.49
CA LYS A 132 20.49 15.45 -1.03
C LYS A 132 20.81 16.72 -1.81
N LEU A 133 19.90 17.19 -2.65
CA LEU A 133 20.05 18.43 -3.41
C LEU A 133 20.20 19.64 -2.47
N SER A 134 19.34 19.77 -1.45
CA SER A 134 19.45 20.87 -0.47
C SER A 134 20.81 20.85 0.27
N ARG A 135 21.33 19.66 0.60
CA ARG A 135 22.64 19.51 1.21
C ARG A 135 23.76 19.94 0.26
N LEU A 136 23.66 19.56 -1.02
CA LEU A 136 24.62 19.98 -2.04
C LEU A 136 24.55 21.49 -2.27
N GLN A 137 23.37 22.11 -2.25
CA GLN A 137 23.22 23.56 -2.34
C GLN A 137 23.85 24.27 -1.14
N ILE A 138 23.67 23.75 0.08
CA ILE A 138 24.34 24.31 1.27
C ILE A 138 25.86 24.19 1.15
N LEU A 139 26.36 23.03 0.71
CA LEU A 139 27.80 22.85 0.49
C LEU A 139 28.33 23.77 -0.62
N GLN A 140 27.59 23.91 -1.71
CA GLN A 140 27.93 24.82 -2.80
C GLN A 140 27.97 26.27 -2.32
N ALA A 141 26.93 26.73 -1.62
CA ALA A 141 26.89 28.07 -1.05
C ALA A 141 28.04 28.30 -0.06
N GLY A 142 28.37 27.31 0.76
CA GLY A 142 29.53 27.38 1.66
C GLY A 142 30.88 27.41 0.92
N ILE A 143 31.01 26.70 -0.19
CA ILE A 143 32.20 26.78 -1.05
C ILE A 143 32.29 28.15 -1.73
N GLU A 144 31.17 28.67 -2.25
CA GLU A 144 31.09 30.00 -2.85
C GLU A 144 31.48 31.08 -1.82
N GLU A 145 30.95 31.00 -0.59
CA GLU A 145 31.30 31.89 0.51
C GLU A 145 32.79 31.79 0.91
N LEU A 146 33.37 30.59 0.91
CA LEU A 146 34.81 30.39 1.15
C LEU A 146 35.68 30.96 0.02
N VAL A 147 35.24 30.84 -1.23
CA VAL A 147 35.93 31.40 -2.40
C VAL A 147 35.85 32.93 -2.39
N GLU A 148 34.71 33.51 -2.00
CA GLU A 148 34.54 34.96 -1.89
C GLU A 148 35.32 35.56 -0.70
N ASN A 149 35.33 34.90 0.45
CA ASN A 149 35.97 35.41 1.67
C ASN A 149 37.47 35.10 1.76
N ALA A 150 37.99 34.13 1.01
CA ALA A 150 39.40 33.79 1.05
C ALA A 150 39.95 33.22 -0.28
N PRO A 151 40.31 34.07 -1.25
CA PRO A 151 40.85 33.63 -2.54
C PRO A 151 42.22 32.93 -2.43
N GLU A 152 42.94 33.07 -1.32
CA GLU A 152 44.20 32.35 -1.06
C GLU A 152 44.00 30.85 -0.72
N LEU A 153 42.78 30.44 -0.37
CA LEU A 153 42.43 29.05 -0.01
C LEU A 153 42.01 28.20 -1.21
N ALA A 154 41.68 28.79 -2.36
CA ALA A 154 41.22 28.08 -3.55
C ALA A 154 42.29 27.15 -4.18
N HIS A 155 43.56 27.30 -3.78
CA HIS A 155 44.70 26.52 -4.27
C HIS A 155 45.24 25.47 -3.28
N LYS A 156 44.64 25.34 -2.08
CA LYS A 156 45.01 24.31 -1.11
C LYS A 156 43.94 23.23 -1.05
N ASP A 157 44.36 21.97 -0.90
CA ASP A 157 43.45 20.83 -0.78
C ASP A 157 42.51 21.05 0.42
N LEU A 158 41.20 21.07 0.16
CA LEU A 158 40.14 21.28 1.15
C LEU A 158 40.25 20.34 2.36
N LYS A 159 40.85 19.15 2.16
CA LYS A 159 41.09 18.15 3.21
C LYS A 159 42.15 18.58 4.22
N SER A 160 43.27 19.17 3.77
CA SER A 160 44.34 19.61 4.68
C SER A 160 43.92 20.82 5.49
N LEU A 161 43.06 21.68 4.93
CA LEU A 161 42.47 22.81 5.63
C LEU A 161 41.46 22.42 6.71
N VAL A 162 40.65 21.40 6.43
CA VAL A 162 39.74 20.81 7.43
C VAL A 162 40.54 20.13 8.54
N GLU A 163 41.64 19.45 8.22
CA GLU A 163 42.57 18.89 9.22
C GLU A 163 43.27 19.98 10.04
N ASP A 164 43.63 21.12 9.45
CA ASP A 164 44.26 22.25 10.15
C ASP A 164 43.28 23.02 11.06
N LEU A 165 42.00 23.14 10.67
CA LEU A 165 40.97 23.88 11.43
C LEU A 165 40.23 23.03 12.47
N ILE A 166 40.00 21.75 12.17
CA ILE A 166 39.14 20.85 12.97
C ILE A 166 39.97 19.74 13.65
N GLY A 167 41.23 19.55 13.23
CA GLY A 167 42.04 18.40 13.62
C GLY A 167 41.67 17.15 12.82
N ALA A 168 42.58 16.17 12.77
CA ALA A 168 42.32 14.88 12.13
C ALA A 168 41.01 14.28 12.64
N SER A 169 40.11 13.92 11.71
CA SER A 169 38.84 13.27 12.05
C SER A 169 39.14 12.06 12.94
N PRO A 170 38.49 11.92 14.11
CA PRO A 170 38.63 10.69 14.88
C PRO A 170 38.20 9.53 13.99
N ASP A 171 39.01 8.47 13.98
CA ASP A 171 38.67 7.25 13.27
C ASP A 171 37.25 6.83 13.70
N PRO A 172 36.33 6.60 12.74
CA PRO A 172 35.02 6.08 13.11
C PRO A 172 35.26 4.80 13.91
N PRO A 173 34.57 4.59 15.05
CA PRO A 173 34.70 3.34 15.77
C PRO A 173 34.41 2.24 14.74
N SER A 174 35.44 1.47 14.43
CA SER A 174 35.28 0.27 13.64
C SER A 174 34.16 -0.48 14.34
N LEU A 175 33.10 -0.76 13.59
CA LEU A 175 31.97 -1.52 14.07
C LEU A 175 32.51 -2.95 14.31
N THR A 176 33.19 -3.16 15.44
CA THR A 176 33.44 -4.46 16.06
C THR A 176 32.11 -4.95 16.60
N LEU A 177 31.18 -5.19 15.67
CA LEU A 177 30.19 -6.21 15.87
C LEU A 177 30.95 -7.53 15.85
N GLU A 178 30.90 -8.25 16.97
CA GLU A 178 31.14 -9.69 17.05
C GLU A 178 32.61 -10.15 17.01
N ALA A 179 33.38 -9.83 18.06
CA ALA A 179 34.58 -10.58 18.41
C ALA A 179 34.41 -11.41 19.70
N GLU A 180 33.22 -11.40 20.31
CA GLU A 180 32.89 -12.24 21.46
C GLU A 180 31.76 -13.18 21.05
N THR A 181 32.10 -14.46 20.93
CA THR A 181 31.25 -15.62 20.58
C THR A 181 30.89 -15.83 19.10
N GLN A 182 31.88 -15.90 18.21
CA GLN A 182 31.70 -16.63 16.95
C GLN A 182 32.19 -18.07 17.16
N ASP A 183 31.24 -18.99 17.34
CA ASP A 183 31.54 -20.42 17.27
C ASP A 183 32.22 -20.69 15.90
N PRO A 184 33.28 -21.51 15.81
CA PRO A 184 33.98 -21.78 14.55
C PRO A 184 33.04 -22.37 13.48
N LEU A 185 31.94 -23.00 13.92
CA LEU A 185 30.86 -23.47 13.06
C LEU A 185 30.11 -22.33 12.34
N VAL A 186 29.89 -21.20 13.02
CA VAL A 186 29.23 -20.02 12.45
C VAL A 186 30.15 -19.34 11.43
N GLU A 187 31.46 -19.27 11.71
CA GLU A 187 32.44 -18.78 10.73
C GLU A 187 32.49 -19.67 9.48
N GLU A 188 32.51 -20.99 9.63
CA GLU A 188 32.46 -21.92 8.50
C GLU A 188 31.16 -21.80 7.69
N LEU A 189 30.01 -21.64 8.37
CA LEU A 189 28.72 -21.45 7.70
C LEU A 189 28.65 -20.10 6.98
N THR A 190 29.17 -19.03 7.57
CA THR A 190 29.23 -17.71 6.92
C THR A 190 30.20 -17.73 5.74
N PHE A 191 31.31 -18.47 5.81
CA PHE A 191 32.22 -18.65 4.69
C PHE A 191 31.59 -19.46 3.56
N LYS A 192 30.87 -20.55 3.88
CA LYS A 192 30.09 -21.33 2.90
C LYS A 192 29.03 -20.45 2.23
N LEU A 193 28.29 -19.65 3.01
CA LEU A 193 27.30 -18.72 2.47
C LEU A 193 27.95 -17.67 1.57
N LYS A 194 29.05 -17.03 2.01
CA LYS A 194 29.79 -16.06 1.18
C LYS A 194 30.28 -16.69 -0.12
N LYS A 195 30.77 -17.93 -0.08
CA LYS A 195 31.19 -18.69 -1.26
C LYS A 195 30.01 -18.95 -2.20
N GLU A 196 28.90 -19.46 -1.69
CA GLU A 196 27.68 -19.71 -2.49
C GLU A 196 27.11 -18.42 -3.08
N LEU A 197 27.13 -17.32 -2.32
CA LEU A 197 26.69 -16.01 -2.79
C LEU A 197 27.59 -15.50 -3.93
N LEU A 198 28.90 -15.68 -3.84
CA LEU A 198 29.82 -15.33 -4.93
C LEU A 198 29.60 -16.19 -6.17
N ILE A 199 29.34 -17.48 -6.01
CA ILE A 199 29.01 -18.39 -7.12
C ILE A 199 27.68 -17.97 -7.76
N ALA A 200 26.65 -17.71 -6.97
CA ALA A 200 25.35 -17.25 -7.44
C ALA A 200 25.45 -15.90 -8.15
N ARG A 201 26.24 -14.96 -7.61
CA ARG A 201 26.51 -13.67 -8.24
C ARG A 201 27.23 -13.82 -9.56
N ARG A 202 28.25 -14.68 -9.65
CA ARG A 202 28.94 -14.97 -10.91
C ARG A 202 27.98 -15.56 -11.95
N LYS A 203 27.17 -16.56 -11.59
CA LYS A 203 26.15 -17.15 -12.49
C LYS A 203 25.15 -16.10 -12.98
N LEU A 204 24.73 -15.19 -12.11
CA LEU A 204 23.83 -14.11 -12.45
C LEU A 204 24.46 -13.12 -13.45
N GLU A 205 25.72 -12.72 -13.23
CA GLU A 205 26.44 -11.85 -14.17
C GLU A 205 26.69 -12.55 -15.52
N GLU A 206 27.00 -13.85 -15.53
CA GLU A 206 27.11 -14.65 -16.76
C GLU A 206 25.79 -14.71 -17.53
N ALA A 207 24.67 -14.93 -16.84
CA ALA A 207 23.33 -14.92 -17.44
C ALA A 207 22.95 -13.54 -18.01
N LYS A 208 23.28 -12.46 -17.28
CA LYS A 208 23.07 -11.09 -17.78
C LYS A 208 23.91 -10.79 -19.01
N ALA A 209 25.18 -11.20 -19.02
CA ALA A 209 26.07 -11.02 -20.16
C ALA A 209 25.61 -11.84 -21.37
N ALA A 210 25.09 -13.06 -21.17
CA ALA A 210 24.50 -13.87 -22.22
C ALA A 210 23.25 -13.21 -22.82
N LYS A 211 22.36 -12.68 -21.97
CA LYS A 211 21.16 -11.95 -22.40
C LYS A 211 21.52 -10.70 -23.21
N GLN A 212 22.50 -9.92 -22.74
CA GLN A 212 22.95 -8.72 -23.45
C GLN A 212 23.55 -9.06 -24.82
N LYS A 213 24.36 -10.13 -24.92
CA LYS A 213 24.87 -10.63 -26.20
C LYS A 213 23.76 -11.06 -27.15
N GLN A 214 22.68 -11.68 -26.66
CA GLN A 214 21.52 -12.02 -27.48
C GLN A 214 20.77 -10.77 -27.95
N GLU A 215 20.54 -9.80 -27.07
CA GLU A 215 19.91 -8.52 -27.44
C GLU A 215 20.72 -7.75 -28.49
N ASP A 216 22.05 -7.78 -28.40
CA ASP A 216 22.93 -7.12 -29.37
C ASP A 216 22.97 -7.88 -30.72
N GLN A 217 22.84 -9.21 -30.70
CA GLN A 217 22.70 -10.02 -31.92
C GLN A 217 21.33 -9.82 -32.61
N LEU A 218 20.27 -9.60 -31.85
CA LEU A 218 18.93 -9.30 -32.38
C LEU A 218 18.87 -7.89 -33.00
N LYS A 219 19.65 -6.93 -32.48
CA LYS A 219 19.75 -5.58 -33.03
C LYS A 219 20.59 -5.52 -34.31
N SER A 220 21.57 -6.41 -34.48
CA SER A 220 22.44 -6.43 -35.67
C SER A 220 21.86 -7.24 -36.84
N ASN A 221 21.05 -8.27 -36.57
CA ASN A 221 20.39 -9.08 -37.60
C ASN A 221 18.92 -8.70 -37.74
N GLY A 222 18.64 -7.71 -38.58
CA GLY A 222 17.29 -7.16 -38.81
C GLY A 222 16.25 -8.11 -39.44
N THR A 223 16.58 -9.38 -39.68
CA THR A 223 15.61 -10.42 -40.06
C THR A 223 16.00 -11.76 -39.43
N ILE A 224 15.24 -12.19 -38.43
CA ILE A 224 15.39 -13.51 -37.81
C ILE A 224 14.84 -14.55 -38.80
N SER A 225 15.67 -15.49 -39.23
CA SER A 225 15.22 -16.62 -40.05
C SER A 225 14.21 -17.45 -39.25
N LEU A 226 13.10 -17.84 -39.89
CA LEU A 226 12.05 -18.67 -39.29
C LEU A 226 12.61 -20.00 -38.71
N GLN A 227 13.70 -20.50 -39.28
CA GLN A 227 14.41 -21.67 -38.75
C GLN A 227 15.15 -21.36 -37.43
N ALA A 228 15.72 -20.16 -37.29
CA ALA A 228 16.37 -19.72 -36.06
C ALA A 228 15.35 -19.54 -34.91
N GLU A 229 14.16 -19.03 -35.23
CA GLU A 229 13.04 -18.93 -34.29
C GLU A 229 12.56 -20.32 -33.83
N LEU A 230 12.37 -21.26 -34.76
CA LEU A 230 11.98 -22.62 -34.42
C LEU A 230 13.06 -23.35 -33.59
N THR A 231 14.35 -23.12 -33.85
CA THR A 231 15.42 -23.68 -33.02
C THR A 231 15.47 -23.03 -31.65
N ALA A 232 15.27 -21.71 -31.55
CA ALA A 232 15.23 -21.02 -30.27
C ALA A 232 14.03 -21.46 -29.42
N LEU A 233 12.87 -21.67 -30.03
CA LEU A 233 11.69 -22.21 -29.34
C LEU A 233 11.89 -23.66 -28.88
N ARG A 234 12.60 -24.48 -29.66
CA ARG A 234 12.97 -25.84 -29.23
C ARG A 234 13.93 -25.82 -28.05
N VAL A 235 14.96 -24.97 -28.10
CA VAL A 235 15.91 -24.81 -26.99
C VAL A 235 15.20 -24.28 -25.75
N ALA A 236 14.34 -23.26 -25.87
CA ALA A 236 13.55 -22.74 -24.75
C ALA A 236 12.59 -23.78 -24.16
N ARG A 237 11.99 -24.63 -25.00
CA ARG A 237 11.19 -25.77 -24.54
C ARG A 237 12.06 -26.75 -23.77
N ASP A 238 13.22 -27.11 -24.30
CA ASP A 238 14.10 -28.10 -23.69
C ASP A 238 14.68 -27.57 -22.36
N GLU A 239 15.02 -26.29 -22.27
CA GLU A 239 15.40 -25.61 -21.01
C GLU A 239 14.25 -25.55 -19.99
N LEU A 240 13.02 -25.30 -20.44
CA LEU A 240 11.85 -25.34 -19.55
C LEU A 240 11.56 -26.75 -19.05
N VAL A 241 11.74 -27.76 -19.90
CA VAL A 241 11.61 -29.16 -19.50
C VAL A 241 12.69 -29.51 -18.49
N GLU A 242 13.95 -29.17 -18.74
CA GLU A 242 15.05 -29.39 -17.79
C GLU A 242 14.82 -28.64 -16.46
N TRP A 243 14.31 -27.41 -16.52
CA TRP A 243 13.97 -26.64 -15.32
C TRP A 243 12.82 -27.30 -14.54
N ILE A 244 11.76 -27.73 -15.21
CA ILE A 244 10.62 -28.42 -14.57
C ILE A 244 11.08 -29.77 -13.99
N GLU A 245 11.87 -30.54 -14.73
CA GLU A 245 12.42 -31.82 -14.26
C GLU A 245 13.37 -31.61 -13.07
N GLY A 246 14.18 -30.55 -13.11
CA GLY A 246 15.05 -30.15 -12.00
C GLY A 246 14.30 -29.62 -10.79
N GLU A 247 13.13 -29.01 -10.97
CA GLU A 247 12.29 -28.57 -9.85
C GLU A 247 11.48 -29.73 -9.27
N LEU A 248 10.99 -30.63 -10.13
CA LEU A 248 10.30 -31.86 -9.72
C LEU A 248 11.24 -32.82 -8.97
N SER A 249 12.53 -32.88 -9.32
CA SER A 249 13.51 -33.69 -8.59
C SER A 249 13.81 -33.13 -7.20
N LYS A 250 13.90 -31.80 -7.04
CA LYS A 250 14.06 -31.15 -5.72
C LYS A 250 12.87 -31.35 -4.80
N ILE A 251 11.65 -31.38 -5.34
CA ILE A 251 10.43 -31.67 -4.57
C ILE A 251 10.46 -33.09 -3.96
N GLY A 252 11.18 -34.03 -4.58
CA GLY A 252 11.43 -35.35 -4.01
C GLY A 252 12.38 -35.34 -2.81
N GLU A 253 13.43 -34.50 -2.86
CA GLU A 253 14.47 -34.42 -1.82
C GLU A 253 14.07 -33.51 -0.62
N GLU A 254 13.31 -32.44 -0.86
CA GLU A 254 12.86 -31.51 0.19
C GLU A 254 11.84 -32.15 1.14
N SER A 255 11.14 -33.19 0.68
CA SER A 255 10.18 -33.98 1.48
C SER A 255 10.86 -34.85 2.56
N GLU A 256 12.13 -35.23 2.38
CA GLU A 256 12.89 -35.98 3.39
C GLU A 256 13.53 -35.07 4.46
N LEU A 257 13.90 -33.84 4.09
CA LEU A 257 14.57 -32.88 4.97
C LEU A 257 13.61 -32.03 5.82
N GLN A 258 12.32 -31.94 5.46
CA GLN A 258 11.30 -31.25 6.25
C GLN A 258 10.78 -32.04 7.46
N ASN A 259 11.13 -33.32 7.59
CA ASN A 259 10.60 -34.21 8.65
C ASN A 259 11.26 -34.07 10.04
N PHE A 260 12.29 -33.23 10.21
CA PHE A 260 12.99 -33.09 11.50
C PHE A 260 12.52 -31.92 12.38
N ASN A 261 11.70 -31.00 11.88
CA ASN A 261 11.31 -29.80 12.63
C ASN A 261 9.80 -29.55 12.65
N SER A 262 9.01 -30.45 13.25
CA SER A 262 7.81 -30.04 14.02
C SER A 262 7.30 -31.19 14.92
N PRO A 263 7.01 -30.93 16.21
CA PRO A 263 6.40 -31.92 17.09
C PRO A 263 4.88 -31.71 17.10
N THR A 264 4.16 -32.17 16.07
CA THR A 264 2.71 -32.36 16.21
C THR A 264 2.25 -33.58 15.45
N LYS A 265 1.89 -34.61 16.20
CA LYS A 265 1.28 -35.85 15.71
C LYS A 265 -0.01 -35.53 14.95
N LEU A 266 -0.05 -35.88 13.67
CA LEU A 266 -1.22 -36.53 13.10
C LEU A 266 -0.75 -37.80 12.42
N ALA A 267 -1.13 -38.93 13.02
CA ALA A 267 -1.03 -40.22 12.39
C ALA A 267 -1.79 -40.18 11.06
N ARG A 268 -1.06 -40.23 9.95
CA ARG A 268 -1.58 -40.75 8.71
C ARG A 268 -0.49 -41.60 8.09
N GLY A 269 -0.60 -42.90 8.35
CA GLY A 269 0.19 -43.90 7.66
C GLY A 269 0.08 -43.69 6.17
N THR A 270 1.21 -43.84 5.51
CA THR A 270 1.34 -44.04 4.07
C THR A 270 0.59 -45.31 3.69
N ASP A 271 -0.73 -45.22 3.54
CA ASP A 271 -1.51 -46.21 2.82
C ASP A 271 -1.65 -45.70 1.39
N GLN A 272 -0.95 -46.36 0.47
CA GLN A 272 -1.16 -46.23 -0.96
C GLN A 272 -2.62 -46.63 -1.24
N MET A 273 -3.50 -45.64 -1.23
CA MET A 273 -4.93 -45.83 -1.38
C MET A 273 -5.21 -46.35 -2.80
N LYS A 274 -5.77 -47.56 -2.88
CA LYS A 274 -6.06 -48.30 -4.13
C LYS A 274 -6.81 -47.41 -5.14
N PRO A 275 -6.57 -47.56 -6.46
CA PRO A 275 -7.18 -46.73 -7.50
C PRO A 275 -8.72 -46.69 -7.43
N ASP A 276 -9.35 -47.76 -6.94
CA ASP A 276 -10.81 -47.83 -6.75
C ASP A 276 -11.35 -46.80 -5.74
N ALA A 277 -10.57 -46.47 -4.72
CA ALA A 277 -10.94 -45.47 -3.72
C ALA A 277 -10.83 -44.03 -4.29
N TYR A 278 -9.92 -43.80 -5.24
CA TYR A 278 -9.87 -42.55 -6.00
C TYR A 278 -11.09 -42.41 -6.91
N HIS A 279 -11.50 -43.47 -7.59
CA HIS A 279 -12.70 -43.45 -8.44
C HIS A 279 -13.97 -43.16 -7.63
N GLN A 280 -14.14 -43.77 -6.46
CA GLN A 280 -15.28 -43.48 -5.58
C GLN A 280 -15.27 -42.03 -5.07
N ARG A 281 -14.09 -41.47 -4.78
CA ARG A 281 -13.95 -40.07 -4.36
C ARG A 281 -14.27 -39.09 -5.48
N ILE A 282 -13.83 -39.37 -6.71
CA ILE A 282 -14.14 -38.56 -7.90
C ILE A 282 -15.64 -38.65 -8.21
N GLN A 283 -16.26 -39.82 -8.08
CA GLN A 283 -17.71 -39.96 -8.21
C GLN A 283 -18.46 -39.16 -7.13
N GLY A 284 -17.96 -39.13 -5.89
CA GLY A 284 -18.49 -38.28 -4.84
C GLY A 284 -18.41 -36.78 -5.19
N PHE A 285 -17.28 -36.31 -5.72
CA PHE A 285 -17.14 -34.94 -6.19
C PHE A 285 -18.03 -34.62 -7.39
N TYR A 286 -18.20 -35.57 -8.30
CA TYR A 286 -19.08 -35.39 -9.45
C TYR A 286 -20.56 -35.34 -9.05
N ASN A 287 -20.99 -36.17 -8.10
CA ASN A 287 -22.36 -36.14 -7.58
C ASN A 287 -22.66 -34.83 -6.85
N THR A 288 -21.75 -34.37 -5.99
CA THR A 288 -21.90 -33.07 -5.33
C THR A 288 -21.95 -31.91 -6.33
N TYR A 289 -21.15 -31.95 -7.40
CA TYR A 289 -21.25 -31.00 -8.51
C TYR A 289 -22.62 -31.05 -9.22
N LEU A 290 -23.15 -32.24 -9.50
CA LEU A 290 -24.47 -32.40 -10.11
C LEU A 290 -25.59 -31.87 -9.23
N ASP A 291 -25.50 -32.09 -7.92
CA ASP A 291 -26.52 -31.60 -6.97
C ASP A 291 -26.50 -30.08 -6.89
N ARG A 292 -25.31 -29.46 -6.80
CA ARG A 292 -25.17 -27.99 -6.89
C ARG A 292 -25.68 -27.43 -8.20
N ARG A 293 -25.45 -28.13 -9.32
CA ARG A 293 -25.94 -27.70 -10.64
C ARG A 293 -27.47 -27.79 -10.73
N LYS A 294 -28.09 -28.82 -10.14
CA LYS A 294 -29.55 -28.93 -10.06
C LYS A 294 -30.14 -27.83 -9.18
N GLU A 295 -29.53 -27.55 -8.03
CA GLU A 295 -29.91 -26.42 -7.16
C GLU A 295 -29.86 -25.09 -7.93
N PHE A 296 -28.77 -24.84 -8.66
CA PHE A 296 -28.63 -23.63 -9.46
C PHE A 296 -29.69 -23.52 -10.57
N VAL A 297 -29.95 -24.60 -11.30
CA VAL A 297 -31.01 -24.61 -12.34
C VAL A 297 -32.38 -24.34 -11.72
N ALA A 298 -32.69 -24.93 -10.55
CA ALA A 298 -33.94 -24.65 -9.84
C ALA A 298 -34.06 -23.17 -9.41
N VAL A 299 -32.96 -22.53 -9.01
CA VAL A 299 -32.92 -21.08 -8.70
C VAL A 299 -33.15 -20.24 -9.95
N VAL A 300 -32.58 -20.61 -11.09
CA VAL A 300 -32.79 -19.90 -12.36
C VAL A 300 -34.23 -20.08 -12.88
N ASP A 301 -34.79 -21.27 -12.76
CA ASP A 301 -36.17 -21.56 -13.15
C ASP A 301 -37.18 -20.82 -12.25
N THR A 302 -36.90 -20.70 -10.95
CA THR A 302 -37.71 -19.86 -10.05
C THR A 302 -37.58 -18.38 -10.39
N ALA A 303 -36.37 -17.87 -10.66
CA ALA A 303 -36.17 -16.47 -11.05
C ALA A 303 -36.87 -16.11 -12.38
N THR A 304 -36.86 -17.00 -13.37
CA THR A 304 -37.53 -16.77 -14.67
C THR A 304 -39.06 -16.86 -14.57
N THR A 305 -39.59 -17.75 -13.72
CA THR A 305 -41.03 -17.86 -13.49
C THR A 305 -41.57 -16.70 -12.65
N GLU A 306 -40.80 -16.16 -11.70
CA GLU A 306 -41.14 -14.94 -10.95
C GLU A 306 -41.18 -13.70 -11.85
N PHE A 307 -40.23 -13.57 -12.78
CA PHE A 307 -40.22 -12.49 -13.78
C PHE A 307 -41.46 -12.50 -14.69
N THR A 308 -42.01 -13.70 -14.95
CA THR A 308 -43.21 -13.86 -15.80
C THR A 308 -44.50 -13.57 -15.03
N LYS A 309 -44.55 -13.84 -13.72
CA LYS A 309 -45.71 -13.53 -12.84
C LYS A 309 -45.79 -12.05 -12.44
N GLN A 310 -44.65 -11.36 -12.32
CA GLN A 310 -44.62 -9.93 -11.99
C GLN A 310 -45.08 -9.01 -13.15
N ARG A 311 -45.21 -9.51 -14.38
CA ARG A 311 -45.71 -8.72 -15.52
C ARG A 311 -47.24 -8.59 -15.58
N HIS A 312 -47.99 -9.37 -14.80
CA HIS A 312 -49.46 -9.39 -14.83
C HIS A 312 -50.14 -8.80 -13.58
N THR A 313 -49.39 -8.21 -12.66
CA THR A 313 -49.97 -7.59 -11.45
C THR A 313 -49.36 -6.22 -11.18
N GLN A 314 -49.68 -5.24 -12.02
CA GLN A 314 -49.56 -3.84 -11.63
C GLN A 314 -50.88 -3.10 -11.94
N PRO A 315 -51.50 -2.43 -10.94
CA PRO A 315 -52.75 -1.72 -11.11
C PRO A 315 -52.54 -0.45 -11.94
N SER A 316 -53.38 -0.30 -12.97
CA SER A 316 -53.43 0.85 -13.87
C SER A 316 -53.60 2.17 -13.11
N GLN A 317 -52.58 3.01 -13.13
CA GLN A 317 -52.76 4.46 -12.99
C GLN A 317 -52.92 5.07 -14.39
N LYS A 318 -54.02 5.81 -14.53
CA LYS A 318 -54.54 6.47 -15.74
C LYS A 318 -53.48 7.29 -16.49
N PRO A 319 -53.36 7.18 -17.82
CA PRO A 319 -52.82 8.26 -18.64
C PRO A 319 -53.94 9.25 -19.00
N ARG A 320 -53.63 10.55 -18.85
CA ARG A 320 -54.45 11.67 -19.34
C ARG A 320 -54.68 11.51 -20.85
N GLN A 321 -55.95 11.51 -21.23
CA GLN A 321 -56.39 11.63 -22.60
C GLN A 321 -56.03 13.02 -23.13
N SER A 322 -55.20 13.08 -24.16
CA SER A 322 -55.17 14.19 -25.12
C SER A 322 -55.76 13.64 -26.42
N THR A 323 -56.98 14.06 -26.70
CA THR A 323 -57.77 13.72 -27.88
C THR A 323 -57.23 14.44 -29.11
N LEU A 324 -56.80 13.71 -30.14
CA LEU A 324 -56.92 14.06 -31.55
C LEU A 324 -56.97 12.77 -32.39
N PRO A 325 -57.68 12.77 -33.54
CA PRO A 325 -58.38 11.59 -34.04
C PRO A 325 -57.47 10.67 -34.86
N LEU A 326 -57.70 9.37 -34.66
CA LEU A 326 -57.16 8.29 -35.47
C LEU A 326 -57.80 8.35 -36.87
N ASN A 327 -57.06 8.87 -37.85
CA ASN A 327 -57.37 8.62 -39.24
C ASN A 327 -56.77 7.25 -39.60
N ASN A 328 -57.65 6.26 -39.69
CA ASN A 328 -57.35 4.96 -40.27
C ASN A 328 -56.95 5.16 -41.74
N ASN A 329 -55.66 5.16 -42.02
CA ASN A 329 -55.05 4.69 -43.27
C ASN A 329 -53.54 4.97 -43.24
N SER A 330 -52.78 4.03 -42.72
CA SER A 330 -51.44 3.75 -43.25
C SER A 330 -51.07 2.34 -42.83
N GLU A 331 -51.02 1.49 -43.84
CA GLU A 331 -50.29 0.24 -43.94
C GLU A 331 -49.33 -0.03 -42.79
N SER A 332 -49.44 -1.22 -42.20
CA SER A 332 -48.37 -1.84 -41.45
C SER A 332 -47.15 -2.00 -42.37
N SER A 333 -46.35 -0.95 -42.52
CA SER A 333 -44.95 -1.09 -42.87
C SER A 333 -44.29 -1.75 -41.66
N GLY A 334 -44.39 -3.08 -41.61
CA GLY A 334 -43.50 -3.88 -40.77
C GLY A 334 -42.09 -3.46 -41.16
N THR A 335 -41.44 -2.65 -40.32
CA THR A 335 -40.04 -2.29 -40.46
C THR A 335 -39.30 -3.61 -40.58
N LYS A 336 -38.82 -3.91 -41.79
CA LYS A 336 -38.21 -5.19 -42.11
C LYS A 336 -37.08 -5.38 -41.10
N VAL A 337 -36.98 -6.55 -40.49
CA VAL A 337 -35.93 -6.86 -39.50
C VAL A 337 -34.52 -6.49 -40.02
N SER A 338 -34.34 -6.51 -41.34
CA SER A 338 -33.14 -6.01 -42.04
C SER A 338 -32.82 -4.52 -41.81
N GLU A 339 -33.81 -3.63 -41.70
CA GLU A 339 -33.62 -2.20 -41.42
C GLU A 339 -33.20 -1.98 -39.97
N LEU A 340 -33.81 -2.72 -39.03
CA LEU A 340 -33.41 -2.71 -37.61
C LEU A 340 -31.96 -3.18 -37.44
N ILE A 341 -31.56 -4.27 -38.10
CA ILE A 341 -30.19 -4.79 -38.05
C ILE A 341 -29.16 -3.75 -38.53
N SER A 342 -29.50 -2.95 -39.54
CA SER A 342 -28.61 -1.90 -40.05
C SER A 342 -28.38 -0.74 -39.05
N THR A 343 -29.29 -0.53 -38.09
CA THR A 343 -29.18 0.52 -37.07
C THR A 343 -28.43 0.08 -35.81
N ILE A 344 -28.24 -1.22 -35.60
CA ILE A 344 -27.54 -1.79 -34.42
C ILE A 344 -26.12 -1.24 -34.28
N PRO A 345 -25.28 -1.15 -35.34
CA PRO A 345 -23.92 -0.60 -35.19
C PRO A 345 -23.90 0.84 -34.72
N ALA A 346 -24.86 1.67 -35.16
CA ALA A 346 -24.98 3.05 -34.73
C ALA A 346 -25.42 3.16 -33.25
N LEU A 347 -26.31 2.27 -32.82
CA LEU A 347 -26.76 2.20 -31.42
C LEU A 347 -25.63 1.71 -30.49
N VAL A 348 -24.85 0.71 -30.93
CA VAL A 348 -23.67 0.21 -30.21
C VAL A 348 -22.57 1.27 -30.15
N ALA A 349 -22.37 2.03 -31.22
CA ALA A 349 -21.43 3.15 -31.20
C ALA A 349 -21.89 4.23 -30.20
N ALA A 350 -23.17 4.58 -30.20
CA ALA A 350 -23.74 5.52 -29.23
C ALA A 350 -23.61 5.03 -27.79
N SER A 351 -23.90 3.75 -27.51
CA SER A 351 -23.76 3.19 -26.15
C SER A 351 -22.30 3.17 -25.69
N ARG A 352 -21.35 2.94 -26.60
CA ARG A 352 -19.91 3.04 -26.29
C ARG A 352 -19.51 4.47 -25.95
N THR A 353 -19.95 5.45 -26.73
CA THR A 353 -19.66 6.86 -26.41
C THR A 353 -20.30 7.29 -25.09
N GLU A 354 -21.49 6.79 -24.77
CA GLU A 354 -22.12 7.05 -23.47
C GLU A 354 -21.30 6.46 -22.32
N ASN A 355 -20.86 5.21 -22.45
CA ASN A 355 -20.01 4.57 -21.46
C ASN A 355 -18.67 5.31 -21.28
N ASP A 356 -18.04 5.73 -22.37
CA ASP A 356 -16.79 6.48 -22.33
C ASP A 356 -16.97 7.83 -21.62
N LEU A 357 -18.06 8.56 -21.89
CA LEU A 357 -18.39 9.81 -21.20
C LEU A 357 -18.69 9.58 -19.71
N GLN A 358 -19.39 8.50 -19.36
CA GLN A 358 -19.63 8.12 -17.96
C GLN A 358 -18.32 7.81 -17.23
N GLN A 359 -17.38 7.12 -17.88
CA GLN A 359 -16.05 6.85 -17.32
C GLN A 359 -15.24 8.14 -17.12
N GLN A 360 -15.23 9.04 -18.10
CA GLN A 360 -14.58 10.34 -17.99
C GLN A 360 -15.18 11.17 -16.84
N LEU A 361 -16.51 11.19 -16.72
CA LEU A 361 -17.20 11.90 -15.65
C LEU A 361 -16.89 11.30 -14.26
N ALA A 362 -16.84 9.97 -14.15
CA ALA A 362 -16.42 9.30 -12.92
C ALA A 362 -14.95 9.61 -12.56
N HIS A 363 -14.06 9.66 -13.56
CA HIS A 363 -12.67 10.04 -13.38
C HIS A 363 -12.54 11.49 -12.87
N LEU A 364 -13.21 12.45 -13.52
CA LEU A 364 -13.20 13.86 -13.10
C LEU A 364 -13.75 14.04 -11.69
N ARG A 365 -14.84 13.33 -11.33
CA ARG A 365 -15.36 13.34 -9.96
C ARG A 365 -14.33 12.86 -8.95
N ARG A 366 -13.63 11.75 -9.23
CA ARG A 366 -12.57 11.24 -8.36
C ARG A 366 -11.41 12.22 -8.21
N GLN A 367 -11.03 12.89 -9.31
CA GLN A 367 -9.97 13.87 -9.30
C GLN A 367 -10.34 15.11 -8.48
N ILE A 368 -11.58 15.58 -8.59
CA ILE A 368 -12.12 16.68 -7.77
C ILE A 368 -12.14 16.25 -6.29
N THR A 369 -12.64 15.05 -5.96
CA THR A 369 -12.63 14.60 -4.56
C THR A 369 -11.21 14.48 -4.01
N SER A 370 -10.26 13.95 -4.78
CA SER A 370 -8.85 13.86 -4.36
C SER A 370 -8.25 15.24 -4.09
N SER A 371 -8.43 16.20 -4.98
CA SER A 371 -7.90 17.55 -4.79
C SER A 371 -8.57 18.27 -3.61
N THR A 372 -9.89 18.06 -3.40
CA THR A 372 -10.57 18.61 -2.21
C THR A 372 -10.07 17.98 -0.91
N GLU A 373 -9.79 16.68 -0.89
CA GLU A 373 -9.21 16.05 0.29
C GLU A 373 -7.78 16.52 0.55
N GLU A 374 -6.97 16.67 -0.49
CA GLU A 374 -5.60 17.19 -0.38
C GLU A 374 -5.57 18.62 0.14
N THR A 375 -6.45 19.48 -0.35
CA THR A 375 -6.60 20.87 0.14
C THR A 375 -7.12 20.90 1.58
N LEU A 376 -8.05 20.03 1.96
CA LEU A 376 -8.49 19.92 3.37
C LEU A 376 -7.37 19.39 4.28
N ARG A 377 -6.57 18.42 3.83
CA ARG A 377 -5.41 17.92 4.57
C ARG A 377 -4.36 19.00 4.75
N SER A 378 -4.06 19.78 3.71
CA SER A 378 -3.08 20.88 3.82
C SER A 378 -3.59 21.99 4.74
N LEU A 379 -4.89 22.34 4.67
CA LEU A 379 -5.49 23.31 5.59
C LEU A 379 -5.47 22.83 7.04
N ARG A 380 -5.78 21.55 7.32
CA ARG A 380 -5.68 20.98 8.66
C ARG A 380 -4.24 21.02 9.17
N ARG A 381 -3.28 20.63 8.33
CA ARG A 381 -1.87 20.69 8.66
C ARG A 381 -1.40 22.12 8.95
N LEU A 382 -1.82 23.10 8.16
CA LEU A 382 -1.51 24.52 8.40
C LEU A 382 -2.18 25.04 9.68
N ALA A 383 -3.40 24.61 9.99
CA ALA A 383 -4.07 24.94 11.25
C ALA A 383 -3.31 24.31 12.44
N ASP A 384 -2.90 23.05 12.30
CA ASP A 384 -2.08 22.35 13.28
C ASP A 384 -0.69 22.99 13.39
N GLU A 385 -0.10 23.55 12.34
CA GLU A 385 1.21 24.23 12.39
C GLU A 385 1.10 25.72 12.78
N SER A 386 -0.10 26.29 12.83
CA SER A 386 -0.32 27.73 13.12
C SER A 386 0.16 28.15 14.50
N HIS A 387 0.20 27.23 15.47
CA HIS A 387 0.76 27.48 16.81
C HIS A 387 2.29 27.66 16.82
N LEU A 388 2.98 27.29 15.73
CA LEU A 388 4.42 27.45 15.57
C LEU A 388 4.80 28.79 14.93
N VAL A 389 3.81 29.56 14.45
CA VAL A 389 4.03 30.89 13.87
C VAL A 389 3.95 31.93 14.98
N PRO A 390 5.04 32.67 15.29
CA PRO A 390 4.98 33.76 16.25
C PRO A 390 3.97 34.83 15.81
N PRO A 391 3.19 35.44 16.72
CA PRO A 391 2.19 36.47 16.39
C PRO A 391 2.78 37.80 15.88
N ARG A 392 4.06 37.82 15.47
CA ARG A 392 4.84 39.01 15.12
C ARG A 392 5.09 39.19 13.62
N SER A 393 4.58 38.31 12.76
CA SER A 393 4.58 38.58 11.31
C SER A 393 3.30 39.29 10.91
N ASP A 394 3.44 40.34 10.09
CA ASP A 394 2.35 41.21 9.67
C ASP A 394 1.23 40.41 8.99
N VAL A 395 0.16 40.14 9.74
CA VAL A 395 -1.05 39.44 9.27
C VAL A 395 -1.60 40.07 7.98
N ASN A 396 -1.39 41.37 7.81
CA ASN A 396 -1.77 42.13 6.61
C ASN A 396 -1.06 41.62 5.34
N VAL A 397 0.21 41.22 5.43
CA VAL A 397 0.96 40.69 4.27
C VAL A 397 0.37 39.35 3.82
N TRP A 398 -0.01 38.50 4.77
CA TRP A 398 -0.68 37.24 4.49
C TRP A 398 -2.09 37.43 3.92
N ILE A 399 -2.84 38.41 4.41
CA ILE A 399 -4.17 38.75 3.87
C ILE A 399 -4.04 39.24 2.42
N HIS A 400 -3.06 40.09 2.12
CA HIS A 400 -2.80 40.56 0.76
C HIS A 400 -2.36 39.41 -0.16
N ALA A 401 -1.39 38.60 0.27
CA ALA A 401 -0.92 37.45 -0.51
C ALA A 401 -2.03 36.42 -0.76
N ALA A 402 -2.89 36.16 0.23
CA ALA A 402 -4.06 35.28 0.08
C ALA A 402 -5.09 35.88 -0.89
N GLY A 403 -5.32 37.20 -0.81
CA GLY A 403 -6.19 37.92 -1.74
C GLY A 403 -5.68 37.87 -3.19
N ASP A 404 -4.36 38.03 -3.38
CA ASP A 404 -3.74 38.00 -4.70
C ASP A 404 -3.72 36.59 -5.29
N SER A 405 -3.40 35.57 -4.48
CA SER A 405 -3.50 34.17 -4.90
C SER A 405 -4.93 33.78 -5.26
N LYS A 406 -5.92 34.22 -4.48
CA LYS A 406 -7.33 33.98 -4.79
C LYS A 406 -7.70 34.59 -6.15
N ARG A 407 -7.38 35.87 -6.37
CA ARG A 407 -7.65 36.54 -7.65
C ARG A 407 -6.94 35.85 -8.81
N GLU A 408 -5.72 35.38 -8.62
CA GLU A 408 -4.97 34.66 -9.65
C GLU A 408 -5.65 33.34 -10.01
N THR A 409 -6.12 32.58 -9.02
CA THR A 409 -6.87 31.33 -9.26
C THR A 409 -8.23 31.59 -9.92
N GLU A 410 -8.97 32.62 -9.51
CA GLU A 410 -10.23 33.01 -10.16
C GLU A 410 -9.99 33.37 -11.63
N ASN A 411 -8.98 34.19 -11.91
CA ASN A 411 -8.60 34.57 -13.28
C ASN A 411 -8.12 33.38 -14.12
N ALA A 412 -7.46 32.38 -13.51
CA ALA A 412 -7.03 31.17 -14.21
C ALA A 412 -8.22 30.28 -14.57
N VAL A 413 -9.15 30.08 -13.62
CA VAL A 413 -10.38 29.31 -13.85
C VAL A 413 -11.27 29.98 -14.89
N GLU A 414 -11.42 31.30 -14.86
CA GLU A 414 -12.17 32.05 -15.89
C GLU A 414 -11.55 31.85 -17.28
N ARG A 415 -10.22 31.87 -17.39
CA ARG A 415 -9.52 31.61 -18.66
C ARG A 415 -9.79 30.20 -19.18
N GLU A 416 -9.65 29.17 -18.34
CA GLU A 416 -9.95 27.79 -18.72
C GLU A 416 -11.43 27.59 -19.10
N LEU A 417 -12.34 28.28 -18.41
CA LEU A 417 -13.77 28.23 -18.72
C LEU A 417 -14.06 28.86 -20.09
N ILE A 418 -13.47 30.01 -20.41
CA ILE A 418 -13.60 30.66 -21.71
C ILE A 418 -13.00 29.79 -22.84
N GLU A 419 -11.86 29.15 -22.59
CA GLU A 419 -11.26 28.20 -23.55
C GLU A 419 -12.15 26.96 -23.75
N GLY A 420 -12.72 26.44 -22.67
CA GLY A 420 -13.70 25.37 -22.69
C GLY A 420 -14.93 25.73 -23.51
N GLU A 421 -15.51 26.91 -23.29
CA GLU A 421 -16.66 27.42 -24.06
C GLU A 421 -16.34 27.56 -25.55
N LYS A 422 -15.18 28.11 -25.90
CA LYS A 422 -14.73 28.20 -27.30
C LYS A 422 -14.57 26.82 -27.93
N SER A 423 -14.00 25.85 -27.22
CA SER A 423 -13.86 24.48 -27.73
C SER A 423 -15.22 23.81 -27.96
N MET A 424 -16.18 24.05 -27.06
CA MET A 424 -17.56 23.59 -27.17
C MET A 424 -18.29 24.22 -28.36
N GLU A 425 -18.08 25.51 -28.60
CA GLU A 425 -18.63 26.19 -29.78
C GLU A 425 -18.06 25.63 -31.09
N GLN A 426 -16.75 25.37 -31.15
CA GLN A 426 -16.11 24.72 -32.29
C GLN A 426 -16.69 23.32 -32.53
N ALA A 427 -16.85 22.51 -31.48
CA ALA A 427 -17.46 21.19 -31.58
C ALA A 427 -18.91 21.27 -32.09
N LYS A 428 -19.70 22.24 -31.61
CA LYS A 428 -21.07 22.50 -32.09
C LYS A 428 -21.07 22.88 -33.58
N GLN A 429 -20.13 23.70 -34.04
CA GLN A 429 -20.00 24.05 -35.46
C GLN A 429 -19.67 22.83 -36.32
N ILE A 430 -18.75 21.98 -35.88
CA ILE A 430 -18.39 20.73 -36.57
C ILE A 430 -19.60 19.80 -36.66
N LEU A 431 -20.36 19.64 -35.57
CA LEU A 431 -21.59 18.82 -35.56
C LEU A 431 -22.65 19.36 -36.51
N ARG A 432 -22.83 20.69 -36.59
CA ARG A 432 -23.74 21.32 -37.58
C ARG A 432 -23.27 21.05 -39.00
N ALA A 433 -21.97 21.18 -39.29
CA ALA A 433 -21.41 20.89 -40.60
C ALA A 433 -21.58 19.42 -41.01
N LEU A 434 -21.37 18.48 -40.07
CA LEU A 434 -21.61 17.05 -40.29
C LEU A 434 -23.10 16.75 -40.53
N ARG A 435 -24.00 17.40 -39.78
CA ARG A 435 -25.46 17.28 -40.00
C ARG A 435 -25.85 17.79 -41.39
N GLY A 436 -25.34 18.95 -41.80
CA GLY A 436 -25.59 19.50 -43.14
C GLY A 436 -25.04 18.59 -44.25
N ARG A 437 -23.85 18.01 -44.09
CA ARG A 437 -23.32 17.01 -45.02
C ARG A 437 -24.23 15.78 -45.09
N ARG A 438 -24.68 15.27 -43.95
CA ARG A 438 -25.61 14.12 -43.88
C ARG A 438 -26.93 14.40 -44.60
N GLU A 439 -27.51 15.58 -44.40
CA GLU A 439 -28.74 16.00 -45.10
C GLU A 439 -28.53 16.11 -46.61
N ASN A 440 -27.39 16.66 -47.05
CA ASN A 440 -27.04 16.71 -48.48
C ASN A 440 -26.85 15.30 -49.07
N PHE A 441 -26.20 14.39 -48.36
CA PHE A 441 -26.07 12.99 -48.77
C PHE A 441 -27.44 12.29 -48.88
N LEU A 442 -28.36 12.55 -47.95
CA LEU A 442 -29.71 12.00 -48.00
C LEU A 442 -30.52 12.56 -49.19
N LYS A 443 -30.36 13.86 -49.52
CA LYS A 443 -30.98 14.47 -50.71
C LYS A 443 -30.47 13.85 -52.01
N ILE A 444 -29.17 13.58 -52.11
CA ILE A 444 -28.57 12.92 -53.28
C ILE A 444 -29.08 11.47 -53.41
N LYS A 445 -29.26 10.76 -52.28
CA LYS A 445 -29.72 9.38 -52.26
C LYS A 445 -31.22 9.21 -52.53
N GLY A 446 -32.02 10.27 -52.32
CA GLY A 446 -33.47 10.28 -52.55
C GLY A 446 -33.92 10.84 -53.91
N ALA A 447 -32.98 11.12 -54.83
CA ALA A 447 -33.25 11.69 -56.16
C ALA A 447 -33.11 10.67 -57.31
N VAL A 448 -33.38 9.39 -57.07
CA VAL A 448 -33.46 8.33 -58.10
C VAL A 448 -34.82 7.66 -58.05
#